data_AF-A0A2M7Q5F5-F1
#
_entry.id   AF-A0A2M7Q5F5-F1
#
_cell.length_a   1.000
_cell.length_b   1.000
_cell.length_c   1.000
_cell.angle_alpha   90.00
_cell.angle_beta   90.00
_cell.angle_gamma   90.00
#
_symmetry.space_group_name_H-M   'P 1'
#
loop_
_entity.id
_entity.type
_entity.pdbx_description
1 polymer ?
#
loop_
_entity_poly.entity_id
_entity_poly.type
_entity_poly.pdbx_seq_one_letter_code
_entity_poly.pdbx_strand_id
1 'polypeptide(L)'
;MNNIIFQSIRAIAVLTIALFAFVGDVLAAPMLTPVTAKYVTENNATIVGHVSNPQKNSTVWFEIYNNNNAPTAVAVQGIWDEGTFEWNIRDLNPGQTYSYRSVAMGGGATVYSPVSSFTTLVPKQTSLTVTYQSNSHVVTPAPKVNQTVEPVVAVKKTTTTTPFVTEDGFTNKNTAAVIGPGSGIFPTTLIGWVALIIAILSATLIGRIIYESTEKRKKEDEEEDNEEVETE
;
A
#
# COMPACT_ATOMS: atom_id res chain seq x y z
N MET A 1 -8.75 -12.65 58.12
CA MET A 1 -8.09 -11.75 57.14
C MET A 1 -7.87 -12.42 55.76
N ASN A 2 -8.68 -13.43 55.37
CA ASN A 2 -8.41 -14.24 54.16
C ASN A 2 -9.32 -13.96 52.95
N ASN A 3 -10.34 -13.10 53.08
CA ASN A 3 -11.33 -12.91 52.00
C ASN A 3 -10.92 -11.86 50.95
N ILE A 4 -9.94 -11.01 51.23
CA ILE A 4 -9.49 -9.95 50.32
C ILE A 4 -8.56 -10.52 49.24
N ILE A 5 -7.75 -11.54 49.57
CA ILE A 5 -6.78 -12.15 48.66
C ILE A 5 -7.47 -13.00 47.57
N PHE A 6 -8.57 -13.69 47.89
CA PHE A 6 -9.31 -14.50 46.90
C PHE A 6 -10.19 -13.65 45.97
N GLN A 7 -10.67 -12.48 46.42
CA GLN A 7 -11.44 -11.54 45.59
C GLN A 7 -10.54 -10.88 44.53
N SER A 8 -9.31 -10.50 44.89
CA SER A 8 -8.37 -9.88 43.96
C SER A 8 -7.87 -10.84 42.87
N ILE A 9 -7.63 -12.12 43.21
CA ILE A 9 -7.23 -13.15 42.22
C ILE A 9 -8.33 -13.38 41.18
N ARG A 10 -9.61 -13.40 41.59
CA ARG A 10 -10.75 -13.56 40.67
C ARG A 10 -10.95 -12.32 39.78
N ALA A 11 -10.79 -11.12 40.32
CA ALA A 11 -10.88 -9.88 39.54
C ALA A 11 -9.75 -9.76 38.50
N ILE A 12 -8.52 -10.16 38.86
CA ILE A 12 -7.37 -10.16 37.94
C ILE A 12 -7.56 -11.20 36.82
N ALA A 13 -8.06 -12.40 37.12
CA ALA A 13 -8.32 -13.43 36.12
C ALA A 13 -9.43 -13.04 35.12
N VAL A 14 -10.48 -12.34 35.57
CA VAL A 14 -11.54 -11.84 34.67
C VAL A 14 -11.02 -10.69 33.81
N LEU A 15 -10.16 -9.82 34.35
CA LEU A 15 -9.56 -8.71 33.61
C LEU A 15 -8.57 -9.20 32.54
N THR A 16 -7.76 -10.23 32.81
CA THR A 16 -6.84 -10.80 31.81
C THR A 16 -7.57 -11.55 30.70
N ILE A 17 -8.65 -12.26 31.00
CA ILE A 17 -9.47 -12.96 29.99
C ILE A 17 -10.25 -11.96 29.12
N ALA A 18 -10.77 -10.87 29.70
CA ALA A 18 -11.45 -9.82 28.95
C ALA A 18 -10.51 -9.05 28.01
N LEU A 19 -9.23 -8.87 28.39
CA LEU A 19 -8.24 -8.19 27.54
C LEU A 19 -7.77 -9.06 26.36
N PHE A 20 -7.80 -10.39 26.49
CA PHE A 20 -7.40 -11.32 25.42
C PHE A 20 -8.46 -11.52 24.32
N ALA A 21 -9.72 -11.20 24.58
CA ALA A 21 -10.80 -11.33 23.60
C ALA A 21 -10.89 -10.18 22.58
N PHE A 22 -10.07 -9.12 22.72
CA PHE A 22 -10.12 -7.91 21.87
C PHE A 22 -8.94 -7.74 20.90
N VAL A 23 -8.01 -8.70 20.81
CA VAL A 23 -6.74 -8.50 20.05
C VAL A 23 -6.75 -9.14 18.66
N GLY A 24 -7.75 -9.96 18.31
CA GLY A 24 -7.75 -10.73 17.05
C GLY A 24 -8.05 -9.91 15.79
N ASP A 25 -9.11 -9.08 15.82
CA ASP A 25 -9.66 -8.51 14.59
C ASP A 25 -9.25 -7.05 14.34
N VAL A 26 -8.65 -6.37 15.33
CA VAL A 26 -8.31 -4.93 15.22
C VAL A 26 -7.08 -4.68 14.33
N LEU A 27 -6.26 -5.69 14.05
CA LEU A 27 -4.98 -5.53 13.35
C LEU A 27 -4.88 -6.27 12.02
N ALA A 28 -5.92 -6.97 11.58
CA ALA A 28 -5.90 -7.66 10.29
C ALA A 28 -6.05 -6.62 9.16
N ALA A 29 -5.00 -6.40 8.38
CA ALA A 29 -5.04 -5.45 7.27
C ALA A 29 -6.04 -5.91 6.17
N PRO A 30 -6.63 -4.97 5.42
CA PRO A 30 -7.41 -5.31 4.23
C PRO A 30 -6.56 -6.08 3.22
N MET A 31 -7.21 -6.88 2.38
CA MET A 31 -6.57 -7.54 1.24
C MET A 31 -7.25 -7.11 -0.05
N LEU A 32 -6.47 -6.92 -1.10
CA LEU A 32 -6.94 -6.50 -2.41
C LEU A 32 -6.60 -7.56 -3.46
N THR A 33 -7.55 -7.86 -4.34
CA THR A 33 -7.26 -8.61 -5.56
C THR A 33 -6.70 -7.68 -6.64
N PRO A 34 -6.08 -8.22 -7.70
CA PRO A 34 -5.78 -7.43 -8.89
C PRO A 34 -7.05 -6.72 -9.40
N VAL A 35 -6.92 -5.42 -9.66
CA VAL A 35 -7.99 -4.60 -10.22
C VAL A 35 -8.16 -4.93 -11.71
N THR A 36 -9.39 -4.93 -12.21
CA THR A 36 -9.70 -5.26 -13.62
C THR A 36 -10.42 -4.11 -14.31
N ALA A 37 -10.20 -3.96 -15.61
CA ALA A 37 -10.96 -3.03 -16.45
C ALA A 37 -12.02 -3.79 -17.26
N LYS A 38 -13.22 -3.22 -17.33
CA LYS A 38 -14.37 -3.69 -18.11
C LYS A 38 -14.92 -2.53 -18.93
N TYR A 39 -15.67 -2.86 -19.98
CA TYR A 39 -16.35 -1.88 -20.84
C TYR A 39 -15.41 -0.79 -21.37
N VAL A 40 -14.22 -1.17 -21.82
CA VAL A 40 -13.22 -0.23 -22.38
C VAL A 40 -13.70 0.23 -23.76
N THR A 41 -13.83 1.55 -23.92
CA THR A 41 -14.20 2.22 -25.17
C THR A 41 -13.08 3.17 -25.62
N GLU A 42 -13.38 4.04 -26.58
CA GLU A 42 -12.45 5.08 -27.04
C GLU A 42 -12.18 6.15 -25.97
N ASN A 43 -13.15 6.42 -25.08
CA ASN A 43 -13.10 7.55 -24.15
C ASN A 43 -13.51 7.22 -22.71
N ASN A 44 -13.83 5.96 -22.40
CA ASN A 44 -14.18 5.54 -21.05
C ASN A 44 -13.78 4.09 -20.78
N ALA A 45 -13.70 3.74 -19.50
CA ALA A 45 -13.53 2.38 -19.00
C ALA A 45 -14.07 2.29 -17.57
N THR A 46 -14.57 1.12 -17.18
CA THR A 46 -14.96 0.85 -15.79
C THR A 46 -13.90 -0.02 -15.13
N ILE A 47 -13.30 0.47 -14.05
CA ILE A 47 -12.37 -0.31 -13.23
C ILE A 47 -13.09 -0.91 -12.03
N VAL A 48 -12.80 -2.17 -11.71
CA VAL A 48 -13.45 -2.95 -10.65
C VAL A 48 -12.39 -3.54 -9.75
N GLY A 49 -12.44 -3.19 -8.46
CA GLY A 49 -11.63 -3.73 -7.39
C GLY A 49 -12.46 -4.63 -6.47
N HIS A 50 -11.79 -5.53 -5.76
CA HIS A 50 -12.39 -6.34 -4.71
C HIS A 50 -11.50 -6.25 -3.47
N VAL A 51 -12.13 -6.01 -2.32
CA VAL A 51 -11.49 -5.96 -1.01
C VAL A 51 -12.05 -7.07 -0.13
N SER A 52 -11.17 -7.85 0.47
CA SER A 52 -11.52 -8.85 1.48
C SER A 52 -10.95 -8.44 2.84
N ASN A 53 -11.59 -8.89 3.91
CA ASN A 53 -11.23 -8.54 5.28
C ASN A 53 -11.13 -7.01 5.54
N PRO A 54 -12.10 -6.18 5.12
CA PRO A 54 -12.11 -4.79 5.54
C PRO A 54 -12.46 -4.67 7.02
N GLN A 55 -11.79 -3.75 7.71
CA GLN A 55 -12.13 -3.37 9.06
C GLN A 55 -13.26 -2.33 9.10
N LYS A 56 -13.93 -2.20 10.26
CA LYS A 56 -14.96 -1.19 10.52
C LYS A 56 -14.39 0.22 10.41
N ASN A 57 -14.56 0.87 9.24
CA ASN A 57 -14.04 2.19 8.80
C ASN A 57 -12.99 2.14 7.68
N SER A 58 -12.83 1.00 7.01
CA SER A 58 -11.88 0.92 5.90
C SER A 58 -12.29 1.87 4.78
N THR A 59 -11.29 2.49 4.16
CA THR A 59 -11.48 3.36 2.99
C THR A 59 -10.82 2.71 1.78
N VAL A 60 -11.52 2.69 0.66
CA VAL A 60 -10.97 2.23 -0.63
C VAL A 60 -11.00 3.36 -1.64
N TRP A 61 -10.04 3.34 -2.56
CA TRP A 61 -9.99 4.24 -3.71
C TRP A 61 -9.19 3.60 -4.85
N PHE A 62 -9.23 4.23 -6.02
CA PHE A 62 -8.34 3.88 -7.12
C PHE A 62 -7.28 4.96 -7.31
N GLU A 63 -6.09 4.53 -7.71
CA GLU A 63 -5.02 5.39 -8.16
C GLU A 63 -4.81 5.19 -9.66
N ILE A 64 -4.86 6.29 -10.41
CA ILE A 64 -4.63 6.30 -11.87
C ILE A 64 -3.33 7.04 -12.17
N TYR A 65 -2.48 6.44 -12.99
CA TYR A 65 -1.20 7.01 -13.40
C TYR A 65 -1.32 7.68 -14.77
N ASN A 66 -0.83 8.90 -14.88
CA ASN A 66 -0.79 9.63 -16.15
C ASN A 66 0.65 10.11 -16.41
N ASN A 67 1.27 9.59 -17.47
CA ASN A 67 2.54 10.07 -18.04
C ASN A 67 3.63 10.41 -17.00
N ASN A 68 3.98 9.46 -16.12
CA ASN A 68 5.01 9.58 -15.09
C ASN A 68 4.77 10.61 -13.96
N ASN A 69 3.56 11.15 -13.85
CA ASN A 69 3.19 11.98 -12.70
C ASN A 69 2.78 11.13 -11.48
N ALA A 70 2.67 11.78 -10.33
CA ALA A 70 2.08 11.17 -9.14
C ALA A 70 0.66 10.65 -9.45
N PRO A 71 0.27 9.49 -8.89
CA PRO A 71 -1.05 8.93 -9.14
C PRO A 71 -2.15 9.86 -8.64
N THR A 72 -3.26 9.92 -9.38
CA THR A 72 -4.46 10.63 -8.96
C THR A 72 -5.40 9.67 -8.25
N ALA A 73 -5.82 10.02 -7.03
CA ALA A 73 -6.82 9.26 -6.28
C ALA A 73 -8.24 9.59 -6.76
N VAL A 74 -9.04 8.57 -7.05
CA VAL A 74 -10.44 8.69 -7.50
C VAL A 74 -11.34 7.68 -6.77
N ALA A 75 -12.65 7.93 -6.76
CA ALA A 75 -13.65 7.04 -6.17
C ALA A 75 -13.38 6.67 -4.70
N VAL A 76 -12.98 7.66 -3.88
CA VAL A 76 -12.75 7.45 -2.44
C VAL A 76 -14.08 7.15 -1.76
N GLN A 77 -14.18 5.99 -1.10
CA GLN A 77 -15.38 5.60 -0.37
C GLN A 77 -15.05 4.74 0.85
N GLY A 78 -15.92 4.79 1.87
CA GLY A 78 -15.88 3.88 2.99
C GLY A 78 -16.44 2.51 2.62
N ILE A 79 -15.92 1.45 3.23
CA ILE A 79 -16.42 0.09 3.11
C ILE A 79 -16.41 -0.63 4.47
N TRP A 80 -17.47 -1.35 4.76
CA TRP A 80 -17.68 -2.03 6.05
C TRP A 80 -17.66 -3.55 5.94
N ASP A 81 -17.96 -4.07 4.76
CA ASP A 81 -18.03 -5.50 4.47
C ASP A 81 -17.18 -5.80 3.24
N GLU A 82 -16.73 -7.04 3.14
CA GLU A 82 -16.06 -7.56 1.95
C GLU A 82 -16.92 -7.37 0.71
N GLY A 83 -16.29 -7.01 -0.41
CA GLY A 83 -17.01 -6.90 -1.67
C GLY A 83 -16.27 -6.11 -2.74
N THR A 84 -17.03 -5.80 -3.80
CA THR A 84 -16.53 -5.07 -4.97
C THR A 84 -16.83 -3.59 -4.88
N PHE A 85 -15.93 -2.78 -5.40
CA PHE A 85 -16.13 -1.36 -5.65
C PHE A 85 -15.67 -1.05 -7.07
N GLU A 86 -16.34 -0.10 -7.73
CA GLU A 86 -16.10 0.19 -9.14
C GLU A 86 -16.17 1.69 -9.43
N TRP A 87 -15.48 2.08 -10.51
CA TRP A 87 -15.48 3.46 -10.97
C TRP A 87 -15.45 3.54 -12.49
N ASN A 88 -16.34 4.36 -13.07
CA ASN A 88 -16.33 4.66 -14.48
C ASN A 88 -15.42 5.86 -14.75
N ILE A 89 -14.26 5.60 -15.35
CA ILE A 89 -13.33 6.62 -15.81
C ILE A 89 -13.85 7.18 -17.13
N ARG A 90 -13.96 8.50 -17.23
CA ARG A 90 -14.43 9.24 -18.41
C ARG A 90 -13.33 10.11 -18.97
N ASP A 91 -13.62 10.70 -20.13
CA ASP A 91 -12.76 11.68 -20.81
C ASP A 91 -11.34 11.16 -21.10
N LEU A 92 -11.23 9.86 -21.39
CA LEU A 92 -9.99 9.22 -21.79
C LEU A 92 -9.64 9.58 -23.25
N ASN A 93 -8.36 9.61 -23.55
CA ASN A 93 -7.86 9.78 -24.90
C ASN A 93 -7.93 8.44 -25.66
N PRO A 94 -8.41 8.41 -26.90
CA PRO A 94 -8.42 7.20 -27.72
C PRO A 94 -7.01 6.67 -28.03
N GLY A 95 -6.85 5.35 -28.06
CA GLY A 95 -5.58 4.66 -28.34
C GLY A 95 -4.50 4.83 -27.26
N GLN A 96 -4.85 5.29 -26.07
CA GLN A 96 -3.92 5.56 -24.97
C GLN A 96 -3.96 4.43 -23.93
N THR A 97 -2.78 4.04 -23.43
CA THR A 97 -2.65 3.10 -22.31
C THR A 97 -2.69 3.84 -20.99
N TYR A 98 -3.52 3.36 -20.07
CA TYR A 98 -3.66 3.86 -18.71
C TYR A 98 -3.27 2.76 -17.71
N SER A 99 -2.47 3.13 -16.71
CA SER A 99 -2.13 2.25 -15.60
C SER A 99 -2.91 2.66 -14.35
N TYR A 100 -3.29 1.69 -13.53
CA TYR A 100 -4.12 1.90 -12.35
C TYR A 100 -3.90 0.81 -11.30
N ARG A 101 -4.23 1.11 -10.04
CA ARG A 101 -4.31 0.15 -8.94
C ARG A 101 -5.44 0.53 -7.99
N SER A 102 -5.93 -0.42 -7.21
CA SER A 102 -6.76 -0.12 -6.05
C SER A 102 -5.92 0.05 -4.80
N VAL A 103 -6.42 0.84 -3.86
CA VAL A 103 -5.82 1.06 -2.54
C VAL A 103 -6.89 0.87 -1.49
N ALA A 104 -6.52 0.27 -0.37
CA ALA A 104 -7.38 0.12 0.80
C ALA A 104 -6.60 0.54 2.05
N MET A 105 -7.26 1.29 2.92
CA MET A 105 -6.71 1.75 4.20
C MET A 105 -7.64 1.33 5.32
N GLY A 106 -7.12 0.60 6.30
CA GLY A 106 -7.84 0.08 7.46
C GLY A 106 -6.86 -0.61 8.42
N GLY A 107 -7.16 -0.64 9.72
CA GLY A 107 -6.29 -1.31 10.69
C GLY A 107 -4.93 -0.69 10.92
N GLY A 108 -4.80 0.61 10.66
CA GLY A 108 -3.52 1.30 10.70
C GLY A 108 -2.59 0.93 9.54
N ALA A 109 -3.07 0.19 8.54
CA ALA A 109 -2.30 -0.20 7.36
C ALA A 109 -2.92 0.37 6.07
N THR A 110 -2.06 0.67 5.12
CA THR A 110 -2.45 0.95 3.73
C THR A 110 -1.89 -0.15 2.85
N VAL A 111 -2.79 -0.81 2.11
CA VAL A 111 -2.45 -1.90 1.18
C VAL A 111 -2.75 -1.47 -0.25
N TYR A 112 -1.95 -2.00 -1.17
CA TYR A 112 -2.03 -1.68 -2.60
C TYR A 112 -2.20 -2.96 -3.39
N SER A 113 -3.08 -2.97 -4.38
CA SER A 113 -3.10 -4.05 -5.37
C SER A 113 -1.86 -3.95 -6.29
N PRO A 114 -1.53 -5.02 -7.02
CA PRO A 114 -0.67 -4.91 -8.19
C PRO A 114 -1.19 -3.84 -9.16
N VAL A 115 -0.27 -3.16 -9.85
CA VAL A 115 -0.60 -2.22 -10.93
C VAL A 115 -1.07 -3.01 -12.15
N SER A 116 -2.20 -2.60 -12.72
CA SER A 116 -2.76 -3.14 -13.96
C SER A 116 -2.89 -2.04 -15.00
N SER A 117 -3.12 -2.40 -16.26
CA SER A 117 -3.30 -1.44 -17.35
C SER A 117 -4.37 -1.88 -18.35
N PHE A 118 -4.93 -0.91 -19.06
CA PHE A 118 -5.77 -1.13 -20.24
C PHE A 118 -5.43 -0.08 -21.29
N THR A 119 -5.77 -0.36 -22.55
CA THR A 119 -5.61 0.58 -23.67
C THR A 119 -6.99 0.90 -24.23
N THR A 120 -7.32 2.18 -24.36
CA THR A 120 -8.57 2.62 -24.99
C THR A 120 -8.60 2.26 -26.47
N LEU A 121 -9.81 2.11 -27.00
CA LEU A 121 -9.99 1.82 -28.42
C LEU A 121 -9.52 3.01 -29.27
N VAL A 122 -9.03 2.72 -30.47
CA VAL A 122 -8.74 3.75 -31.47
C VAL A 122 -10.01 4.08 -32.25
N PRO A 123 -10.25 5.35 -32.64
CA PRO A 123 -11.42 5.71 -33.41
C PRO A 123 -11.42 4.99 -34.74
N LYS A 124 -12.55 4.38 -35.11
CA LYS A 124 -12.70 3.76 -36.42
C LYS A 124 -12.58 4.84 -37.50
N GLN A 125 -11.55 4.76 -38.34
CA GLN A 125 -11.39 5.67 -39.46
C GLN A 125 -12.53 5.47 -40.45
N THR A 126 -13.37 6.49 -40.61
CA THR A 126 -14.36 6.55 -41.69
C THR A 126 -13.64 6.98 -42.95
N SER A 127 -13.39 6.05 -43.87
CA SER A 127 -12.92 6.38 -45.21
C SER A 127 -14.01 7.13 -45.96
N LEU A 128 -13.74 8.38 -46.33
CA LEU A 128 -14.60 9.13 -47.24
C LEU A 128 -14.32 8.65 -48.67
N THR A 129 -15.26 7.93 -49.27
CA THR A 129 -15.21 7.63 -50.70
C THR A 129 -15.57 8.90 -51.47
N VAL A 130 -14.56 9.62 -51.94
CA VAL A 130 -14.75 10.74 -52.88
C VAL A 130 -15.14 10.15 -54.23
N THR A 131 -16.41 10.26 -54.59
CA THR A 131 -16.87 9.92 -55.93
C THR A 131 -16.69 11.14 -56.82
N TYR A 132 -15.62 11.18 -57.60
CA TYR A 132 -15.47 12.17 -58.66
C TYR A 132 -16.49 11.86 -59.76
N GLN A 133 -17.45 12.76 -60.00
CA GLN A 133 -18.25 12.73 -61.22
C GLN A 133 -17.36 13.19 -62.39
N SER A 134 -16.80 12.22 -63.10
CA SER A 134 -16.13 12.46 -64.37
C SER A 134 -17.17 12.83 -65.43
N ASN A 135 -17.31 14.14 -65.69
CA ASN A 135 -18.02 14.61 -66.87
C ASN A 135 -17.11 14.33 -68.08
N SER A 136 -17.34 13.19 -68.72
CA SER A 136 -16.64 12.79 -69.93
C SER A 136 -17.07 13.65 -71.11
N HIS A 137 -16.34 14.72 -71.39
CA HIS A 137 -16.27 15.26 -72.75
C HIS A 137 -15.14 14.52 -73.48
N VAL A 138 -15.56 13.63 -74.38
CA VAL A 138 -14.68 12.85 -75.25
C VAL A 138 -14.05 13.78 -76.28
N VAL A 139 -12.73 13.97 -76.23
CA VAL A 139 -11.89 14.24 -77.41
C VAL A 139 -10.49 13.64 -77.19
N THR A 140 -10.11 12.70 -78.05
CA THR A 140 -8.72 12.23 -78.28
C THR A 140 -8.75 11.74 -79.75
N PRO A 141 -7.72 11.94 -80.61
CA PRO A 141 -6.31 11.67 -80.27
C PRO A 141 -5.20 12.53 -80.93
N ALA A 142 -4.03 12.58 -80.27
CA ALA A 142 -2.71 12.55 -80.93
C ALA A 142 -1.57 12.20 -79.94
N PRO A 143 -0.46 11.54 -80.38
CA PRO A 143 0.46 10.81 -79.49
C PRO A 143 1.86 11.44 -79.27
N LYS A 144 2.53 10.94 -78.21
CA LYS A 144 3.99 10.90 -77.88
C LYS A 144 4.75 12.20 -77.58
N VAL A 145 5.27 12.31 -76.34
CA VAL A 145 6.70 12.61 -76.04
C VAL A 145 7.13 11.89 -74.75
N ASN A 146 8.17 11.07 -74.84
CA ASN A 146 8.96 10.53 -73.73
C ASN A 146 9.76 11.66 -73.05
N GLN A 147 9.77 11.74 -71.73
CA GLN A 147 10.92 12.28 -70.99
C GLN A 147 11.20 11.44 -69.74
N THR A 148 12.30 10.70 -69.83
CA THR A 148 13.08 10.10 -68.74
C THR A 148 13.63 11.22 -67.86
N VAL A 149 13.42 11.14 -66.54
CA VAL A 149 14.23 11.86 -65.57
C VAL A 149 14.49 10.94 -64.37
N GLU A 150 15.71 10.41 -64.28
CA GLU A 150 16.41 10.18 -63.01
C GLU A 150 17.48 11.29 -62.88
N PRO A 151 17.83 11.76 -61.66
CA PRO A 151 18.91 11.10 -60.92
C PRO A 151 18.81 11.10 -59.37
N VAL A 152 19.23 9.96 -58.77
CA VAL A 152 20.30 9.77 -57.76
C VAL A 152 20.31 10.63 -56.46
N VAL A 153 20.15 9.98 -55.29
CA VAL A 153 21.17 9.75 -54.21
C VAL A 153 20.50 9.40 -52.85
N ALA A 154 20.78 8.18 -52.40
CA ALA A 154 20.94 7.61 -51.04
C ALA A 154 20.54 8.37 -49.75
N VAL A 155 19.87 7.65 -48.82
CA VAL A 155 20.31 7.53 -47.40
C VAL A 155 20.01 6.11 -46.86
N LYS A 156 21.03 5.52 -46.24
CA LYS A 156 21.10 4.20 -45.58
C LYS A 156 20.06 4.02 -44.46
N LYS A 157 19.43 2.84 -44.39
CA LYS A 157 18.73 2.36 -43.19
C LYS A 157 19.73 1.55 -42.34
N THR A 158 20.29 2.20 -41.34
CA THR A 158 21.19 1.57 -40.35
C THR A 158 20.36 0.94 -39.25
N THR A 159 20.50 -0.38 -39.08
CA THR A 159 20.06 -1.15 -37.92
C THR A 159 20.97 -0.78 -36.75
N THR A 160 20.45 -0.10 -35.72
CA THR A 160 21.21 0.19 -34.49
C THR A 160 20.79 -0.79 -33.40
N THR A 161 21.64 -1.80 -33.26
CA THR A 161 21.76 -2.70 -32.12
C THR A 161 22.15 -1.92 -30.87
N THR A 162 21.48 -2.21 -29.77
CA THR A 162 21.80 -1.84 -28.39
C THR A 162 23.23 -2.24 -28.00
N PRO A 163 24.08 -1.32 -27.51
CA PRO A 163 25.18 -1.69 -26.64
C PRO A 163 24.69 -1.74 -25.18
N PHE A 164 24.68 -2.95 -24.63
CA PHE A 164 24.72 -3.21 -23.19
C PHE A 164 26.05 -2.69 -22.65
N VAL A 165 26.00 -1.68 -21.78
CA VAL A 165 27.13 -1.25 -20.96
C VAL A 165 26.83 -1.70 -19.53
N THR A 166 27.58 -2.71 -19.09
CA THR A 166 27.79 -3.00 -17.67
C THR A 166 28.62 -1.85 -17.11
N GLU A 167 28.07 -1.06 -16.19
CA GLU A 167 28.87 -0.11 -15.43
C GLU A 167 29.11 -0.68 -14.03
N ASP A 168 30.38 -0.99 -13.80
CA ASP A 168 30.92 -1.52 -12.56
C ASP A 168 30.81 -0.52 -11.41
N GLY A 169 30.40 -1.06 -10.25
CA GLY A 169 30.85 -0.71 -8.91
C GLY A 169 31.24 0.73 -8.58
N PHE A 170 30.32 1.46 -7.93
CA PHE A 170 30.69 2.49 -6.96
C PHE A 170 30.38 2.00 -5.54
N THR A 171 31.40 1.45 -4.88
CA THR A 171 31.41 1.28 -3.42
C THR A 171 31.83 2.60 -2.77
N ASN A 172 30.88 3.38 -2.26
CA ASN A 172 31.18 4.45 -1.30
C ASN A 172 31.02 3.91 0.14
N LYS A 173 32.14 3.53 0.76
CA LYS A 173 32.20 3.21 2.19
C LYS A 173 32.21 4.48 3.06
N ASN A 174 31.15 5.28 2.98
CA ASN A 174 30.89 6.34 3.96
C ASN A 174 29.69 5.95 4.81
N THR A 175 29.91 5.04 5.76
CA THR A 175 28.97 4.76 6.84
C THR A 175 29.12 5.84 7.90
N ALA A 176 28.56 7.02 7.64
CA ALA A 176 28.11 7.88 8.72
C ALA A 176 26.74 7.32 9.15
N ALA A 177 26.68 6.72 10.34
CA ALA A 177 25.42 6.29 10.94
C ALA A 177 24.58 7.54 11.23
N VAL A 178 23.76 7.93 10.25
CA VAL A 178 22.67 8.87 10.45
C VAL A 178 21.67 8.16 11.34
N ILE A 179 21.64 8.57 12.61
CA ILE A 179 20.53 8.30 13.54
C ILE A 179 19.34 9.08 12.98
N GLY A 180 18.66 8.49 12.00
CA GLY A 180 17.45 9.01 11.39
C GLY A 180 16.26 8.80 12.34
N PRO A 181 15.25 9.67 12.29
CA PRO A 181 14.05 9.56 13.12
C PRO A 181 13.20 8.40 12.58
N GLY A 182 13.38 7.20 13.13
CA GLY A 182 12.60 6.05 12.64
C GLY A 182 12.95 4.70 13.25
N SER A 183 14.15 4.54 13.82
CA SER A 183 14.47 3.38 14.67
C SER A 183 13.90 3.60 16.07
N GLY A 184 12.56 3.63 16.13
CA GLY A 184 11.83 3.66 17.38
C GLY A 184 12.28 2.51 18.26
N ILE A 185 12.51 2.81 19.53
CA ILE A 185 12.80 1.89 20.63
C ILE A 185 11.67 0.85 20.84
N PHE A 186 10.60 0.94 20.05
CA PHE A 186 9.43 0.12 20.10
C PHE A 186 9.49 -0.96 19.01
N PRO A 187 9.25 -2.23 19.38
CA PRO A 187 9.28 -3.32 18.42
C PRO A 187 8.23 -3.14 17.31
N THR A 188 8.61 -3.44 16.07
CA THR A 188 7.70 -3.41 14.90
C THR A 188 7.08 -4.78 14.60
N THR A 189 7.50 -5.83 15.31
CA THR A 189 7.04 -7.20 15.11
C THR A 189 6.20 -7.69 16.27
N LEU A 190 5.22 -8.58 16.01
CA LEU A 190 4.39 -9.18 17.05
C LEU A 190 5.25 -9.89 18.12
N ILE A 191 6.29 -10.61 17.70
CA ILE A 191 7.23 -11.27 18.63
C ILE A 191 7.97 -10.26 19.51
N GLY A 192 8.27 -9.07 18.98
CA GLY A 192 8.88 -7.98 19.73
C GLY A 192 7.93 -7.39 20.78
N TRP A 193 6.66 -7.21 20.45
CA TRP A 193 5.64 -6.80 21.42
C TRP A 193 5.45 -7.83 22.53
N VAL A 194 5.44 -9.12 22.20
CA VAL A 194 5.39 -10.22 23.18
C VAL A 194 6.60 -10.17 24.11
N ALA A 195 7.81 -10.01 23.57
CA ALA A 195 9.04 -9.91 24.38
C ALA A 195 9.03 -8.67 25.31
N LEU A 196 8.54 -7.52 24.82
CA LEU A 196 8.44 -6.29 25.61
C LEU A 196 7.46 -6.45 26.78
N ILE A 197 6.31 -7.09 26.56
CA ILE A 197 5.33 -7.36 27.62
C ILE A 197 5.92 -8.29 28.69
N ILE A 198 6.63 -9.35 28.28
CA ILE A 198 7.32 -10.26 29.22
C ILE A 198 8.37 -9.51 30.04
N ALA A 199 9.13 -8.61 29.42
CA ALA A 199 10.14 -7.81 30.10
C ALA A 199 9.52 -6.88 31.15
N ILE A 200 8.42 -6.20 30.82
CA ILE A 200 7.69 -5.33 31.76
C ILE A 200 7.13 -6.15 32.93
N LEU A 201 6.49 -7.28 32.67
CA LEU A 201 5.97 -8.16 33.72
C LEU A 201 7.10 -8.63 34.65
N SER A 202 8.25 -9.00 34.09
CA SER A 202 9.42 -9.42 34.87
C SER A 202 9.94 -8.28 35.76
N ALA A 203 10.04 -7.06 35.22
CA ALA A 203 10.46 -5.90 36.00
C ALA A 203 9.49 -5.56 37.14
N THR A 204 8.17 -5.65 36.90
CA THR A 204 7.17 -5.42 37.95
C THR A 204 7.22 -6.46 39.06
N LEU A 205 7.46 -7.73 38.73
CA LEU A 205 7.64 -8.81 39.70
C LEU A 205 8.88 -8.58 40.57
N ILE A 206 10.00 -8.23 39.95
CA ILE A 206 11.26 -7.94 40.67
C ILE A 206 11.08 -6.71 41.57
N GLY A 207 10.47 -5.63 41.07
CA GLY A 207 10.21 -4.43 41.86
C GLY A 207 9.33 -4.71 43.07
N ARG A 208 8.30 -5.55 42.92
CA ARG A 208 7.43 -5.95 44.03
C ARG A 208 8.15 -6.80 45.08
N ILE A 209 8.97 -7.75 44.66
CA ILE A 209 9.76 -8.59 45.57
C ILE A 209 10.71 -7.72 46.41
N ILE A 210 11.36 -6.74 45.79
CA ILE A 210 12.26 -5.82 46.48
C ILE A 210 11.48 -4.94 47.47
N TYR A 211 10.34 -4.39 47.07
CA TYR A 211 9.51 -3.54 47.93
C TYR A 211 9.00 -4.26 49.19
N GLU A 212 8.51 -5.49 49.04
CA GLU A 212 8.05 -6.31 50.18
C GLU A 212 9.21 -6.72 51.10
N SER A 213 10.42 -6.88 50.56
CA SER A 213 11.61 -7.19 51.38
C SER A 213 12.09 -6.01 52.22
N THR A 214 11.87 -4.78 51.76
CA THR A 214 12.29 -3.57 52.48
C THR A 214 11.34 -3.20 53.62
N GLU A 215 10.02 -3.45 53.49
CA GLU A 215 9.09 -3.18 54.59
C GLU A 215 9.25 -4.12 55.78
N LYS A 216 9.67 -5.38 55.55
CA LYS A 216 9.86 -6.35 56.63
C LYS A 216 11.01 -5.96 57.55
N ARG A 217 12.12 -5.50 56.98
CA ARG A 217 13.30 -5.05 57.75
C ARG A 217 12.99 -3.83 58.61
N LYS A 218 12.21 -2.89 58.08
CA LYS A 218 11.85 -1.68 58.84
C LYS A 218 10.95 -1.96 60.05
N LYS A 219 10.15 -3.02 60.02
CA LYS A 219 9.29 -3.41 61.16
C LYS A 219 10.05 -4.17 62.23
N GLU A 220 11.08 -4.92 61.86
CA GLU A 220 11.96 -5.61 62.82
C GLU A 220 12.79 -4.59 63.62
N ASP A 221 13.29 -3.53 62.97
CA ASP A 221 14.03 -2.46 63.64
C ASP A 221 13.14 -1.62 64.60
N GLU A 222 11.85 -1.40 64.27
CA GLU A 222 10.90 -0.65 65.13
C GLU A 222 10.35 -1.47 66.31
N GLU A 223 10.45 -2.81 66.28
CA GLU A 223 10.07 -3.68 67.40
C GLU A 223 11.22 -3.86 68.41
N GLU A 224 12.48 -3.92 67.97
CA GLU A 224 13.65 -3.93 68.88
C GLU A 224 13.76 -2.66 69.73
N ASP A 225 13.54 -1.48 69.12
CA ASP A 225 13.59 -0.20 69.84
C ASP A 225 12.47 -0.02 70.88
N ASN A 226 11.31 -0.67 70.71
CA ASN A 226 10.20 -0.59 71.66
C ASN A 226 10.35 -1.57 72.84
N GLU A 227 11.01 -2.71 72.66
CA GLU A 227 11.26 -3.65 73.76
C GLU A 227 12.34 -3.14 74.75
N GLU A 228 13.30 -2.34 74.28
CA GLU A 228 14.31 -1.75 75.19
C GLU A 228 13.70 -0.67 76.13
N VAL A 229 12.65 0.05 75.71
CA VAL A 229 12.04 1.14 76.50
C VAL A 229 11.13 0.63 77.64
N GLU A 230 10.63 -0.61 77.57
CA GLU A 230 9.78 -1.18 78.63
C GLU A 230 10.56 -1.87 79.78
N THR A 231 11.90 -1.86 79.74
CA THR A 231 12.75 -2.54 80.73
C THR A 231 13.52 -1.64 81.72
N GLU A 232 13.32 -0.32 81.70
CA GLU A 232 13.79 0.63 82.73
C GLU A 232 12.67 1.10 83.67
#